data_AF-A0A6B2FJB8-F1
#
_entry.id   AF-A0A6B2FJB8-F1
#
_cell.length_a   1.000
_cell.length_b   1.000
_cell.length_c   1.000
_cell.angle_alpha   90.00
_cell.angle_beta   90.00
_cell.angle_gamma   90.00
#
_symmetry.space_group_name_H-M   'P 1'
#
loop_
_entity.id
_entity.type
_entity.pdbx_description
1 polymer ?
#
loop_
_entity_poly.entity_id
_entity_poly.type
_entity_poly.pdbx_seq_one_letter_code
_entity_poly.pdbx_strand_id
1 'polypeptide(L)'
;MGVSKSGFCAFIFAALLAAPGAVQAHPHSFISLTTTLVVQGDTLTGLKMRWVMDEITSADLLYDAGRAKAGDEVWKKLAAEVMANVLAQHYFTEFWHNDQKVKFSARPQDYQLSREEHKAVLSFVLPLAKPQPLAGQSYRFSTFDPGYYVDMFYENDTDVTLPKSLQQRCRVAVKTPQPGDEVLAFAQSLDKADAPPEDMNLGKQFAQEVTLSCQ
;
A
#
# COMPACT_ATOMS: atom_id res chain seq x y z
N MET A 1 -26.26 69.38 -5.94
CA MET A 1 -25.78 69.65 -7.32
C MET A 1 -24.27 69.86 -7.25
N GLY A 2 -23.47 69.15 -8.07
CA GLY A 2 -22.14 69.63 -8.46
C GLY A 2 -20.89 68.90 -7.94
N VAL A 3 -20.61 67.72 -8.51
CA VAL A 3 -19.31 67.22 -9.04
C VAL A 3 -17.98 67.39 -8.25
N SER A 4 -17.48 66.24 -7.76
CA SER A 4 -16.12 65.65 -7.85
C SER A 4 -14.88 66.51 -8.19
N LYS A 5 -13.82 66.39 -7.36
CA LYS A 5 -12.44 66.26 -7.86
C LYS A 5 -11.65 65.20 -7.08
N SER A 6 -11.09 64.30 -7.87
CA SER A 6 -10.34 63.10 -7.57
C SER A 6 -9.00 63.41 -6.86
N GLY A 7 -8.75 62.74 -5.74
CA GLY A 7 -7.44 62.68 -5.08
C GLY A 7 -6.92 61.25 -5.18
N PHE A 8 -5.84 61.09 -5.94
CA PHE A 8 -5.24 59.84 -6.34
C PHE A 8 -4.65 59.07 -5.14
N CYS A 9 -5.42 58.15 -4.55
CA CYS A 9 -4.86 57.13 -3.66
C CYS A 9 -4.28 56.01 -4.53
N ALA A 10 -2.97 56.05 -4.76
CA ALA A 10 -2.22 54.95 -5.34
C ALA A 10 -2.30 53.75 -4.39
N PHE A 11 -3.24 52.84 -4.64
CA PHE A 11 -3.22 51.50 -4.06
C PHE A 11 -2.05 50.75 -4.71
N ILE A 12 -0.94 50.64 -3.98
CA ILE A 12 0.11 49.66 -4.28
C ILE A 12 -0.52 48.28 -4.03
N PHE A 13 -1.05 47.67 -5.08
CA PHE A 13 -1.45 46.28 -5.06
C PHE A 13 -0.18 45.43 -5.16
N ALA A 14 0.53 45.29 -4.04
CA ALA A 14 1.59 44.30 -3.92
C ALA A 14 0.92 42.92 -3.88
N ALA A 15 0.67 42.36 -5.06
CA ALA A 15 0.34 40.95 -5.18
C ALA A 15 1.56 40.16 -4.71
N LEU A 16 1.55 39.73 -3.44
CA LEU A 16 2.35 38.59 -3.00
C LEU A 16 1.87 37.39 -3.82
N LEU A 17 2.50 37.17 -4.97
CA LEU A 17 2.59 35.86 -5.58
C LEU A 17 3.34 34.99 -4.57
N ALA A 18 2.59 34.37 -3.66
CA ALA A 18 3.09 33.25 -2.89
C ALA A 18 3.66 32.26 -3.91
N ALA A 19 4.98 32.03 -3.86
CA ALA A 19 5.60 30.97 -4.63
C ALA A 19 4.79 29.70 -4.34
N PRO A 20 4.33 28.95 -5.36
CA PRO A 20 3.73 27.65 -5.10
C PRO A 20 4.79 26.86 -4.34
N GLY A 21 4.52 26.60 -3.05
CA GLY A 21 5.35 25.71 -2.27
C GLY A 21 5.44 24.39 -3.01
N ALA A 22 6.61 23.76 -2.98
CA ALA A 22 6.78 22.42 -3.53
C ALA A 22 5.68 21.53 -2.93
N VAL A 23 4.69 21.18 -3.74
CA VAL A 23 3.73 20.15 -3.37
C VAL A 23 4.57 18.88 -3.37
N GLN A 24 4.75 18.24 -2.22
CA GLN A 24 5.24 16.86 -2.19
C GLN A 24 4.15 16.02 -2.83
N ALA A 25 4.31 15.64 -4.10
CA ALA A 25 3.25 14.93 -4.83
C ALA A 25 3.54 13.44 -5.06
N HIS A 26 4.44 12.80 -4.33
CA HIS A 26 4.36 11.34 -4.15
C HIS A 26 4.75 10.97 -2.71
N PRO A 27 4.07 9.96 -2.12
CA PRO A 27 3.03 9.12 -2.72
C PRO A 27 1.66 9.83 -2.85
N HIS A 28 0.87 9.42 -3.84
CA HIS A 28 -0.47 9.99 -4.14
C HIS A 28 -1.62 9.26 -3.45
N SER A 29 -1.37 8.02 -3.02
CA SER A 29 -2.34 7.12 -2.41
C SER A 29 -1.65 6.36 -1.28
N PHE A 30 -2.40 6.10 -0.22
CA PHE A 30 -1.90 5.41 0.97
C PHE A 30 -2.74 4.16 1.26
N ILE A 31 -2.07 3.04 1.50
CA ILE A 31 -2.67 1.77 1.90
C ILE A 31 -2.00 1.29 3.19
N SER A 32 -2.78 1.28 4.27
CA SER A 32 -2.37 0.66 5.53
C SER A 32 -2.55 -0.85 5.46
N LEU A 33 -1.52 -1.59 5.84
CA LEU A 33 -1.42 -3.03 5.71
C LEU A 33 -1.61 -3.72 7.06
N THR A 34 -2.33 -4.84 7.04
CA THR A 34 -2.30 -5.84 8.10
C THR A 34 -2.09 -7.21 7.47
N THR A 35 -1.16 -7.99 8.01
CA THR A 35 -0.81 -9.30 7.47
C THR A 35 -0.81 -10.36 8.56
N THR A 36 -1.52 -11.46 8.33
CA THR A 36 -1.46 -12.65 9.19
C THR A 36 -0.90 -13.82 8.39
N LEU A 37 0.11 -14.51 8.94
CA LEU A 37 0.68 -15.68 8.28
C LEU A 37 -0.31 -16.85 8.34
N VAL A 38 -0.57 -17.49 7.20
CA VAL A 38 -1.49 -18.62 7.08
C VAL A 38 -0.69 -19.92 7.10
N VAL A 39 -1.04 -20.81 8.02
CA VAL A 39 -0.24 -21.99 8.36
C VAL A 39 -1.14 -23.21 8.42
N GLN A 40 -0.66 -24.33 7.87
CA GLN A 40 -1.29 -25.64 8.01
C GLN A 40 -0.25 -26.62 8.56
N GLY A 41 -0.47 -27.08 9.80
CA GLY A 41 0.52 -27.86 10.54
C GLY A 41 1.82 -27.08 10.70
N ASP A 42 2.91 -27.62 10.15
CA ASP A 42 4.26 -27.05 10.20
C ASP A 42 4.69 -26.37 8.89
N THR A 43 3.72 -26.04 8.04
CA THR A 43 3.97 -25.40 6.75
C THR A 43 3.27 -24.05 6.64
N LEU A 44 4.01 -23.05 6.15
CA LEU A 44 3.45 -21.79 5.72
C LEU A 44 2.77 -21.99 4.36
N THR A 45 1.50 -21.61 4.26
CA THR A 45 0.68 -21.83 3.07
C THR A 45 0.24 -20.54 2.40
N GLY A 46 0.33 -19.40 3.07
CA GLY A 46 -0.07 -18.11 2.49
C GLY A 46 0.04 -16.94 3.44
N LEU A 47 -0.41 -15.79 2.96
CA LEU A 47 -0.56 -14.56 3.72
C LEU A 47 -2.03 -14.15 3.66
N LYS A 48 -2.64 -13.89 4.82
CA LYS A 48 -3.95 -13.24 4.90
C LYS A 48 -3.70 -11.74 5.01
N MET A 49 -4.16 -11.00 4.01
CA MET A 49 -3.91 -9.57 3.85
C MET A 49 -5.20 -8.80 4.15
N ARG A 50 -5.05 -7.65 4.79
CA ARG A 50 -6.09 -6.62 4.89
C ARG A 50 -5.46 -5.29 4.55
N TRP A 51 -5.99 -4.63 3.53
CA TRP A 51 -5.52 -3.36 2.98
C TRP A 51 -6.61 -2.31 3.20
N VAL A 52 -6.25 -1.26 3.93
CA VAL A 52 -7.14 -0.12 4.18
C VAL A 52 -6.63 1.04 3.34
N MET A 53 -7.43 1.41 2.35
CA MET A 53 -7.13 2.56 1.51
C MET A 53 -7.48 3.85 2.27
N ASP A 54 -6.71 4.92 2.03
CA ASP A 54 -7.07 6.26 2.51
C ASP A 54 -8.41 6.73 1.92
N GLU A 55 -8.93 7.84 2.45
CA GLU A 55 -10.25 8.36 2.06
C GLU A 55 -10.32 8.79 0.59
N ILE A 56 -9.22 9.34 0.05
CA ILE A 56 -9.15 9.85 -1.32
C ILE A 56 -9.18 8.68 -2.31
N THR A 57 -8.33 7.68 -2.09
CA THR A 57 -8.25 6.43 -2.88
C THR A 57 -9.55 5.64 -2.77
N SER A 58 -10.22 5.71 -1.62
CA SER A 58 -11.50 5.04 -1.39
C SER A 58 -12.67 5.71 -2.10
N ALA A 59 -12.57 7.00 -2.45
CA ALA A 59 -13.73 7.80 -2.86
C ALA A 59 -14.50 7.20 -4.04
N ASP A 60 -13.80 6.79 -5.09
CA ASP A 60 -14.42 6.21 -6.30
C ASP A 60 -15.08 4.86 -5.99
N LEU A 61 -14.38 3.97 -5.28
CA LEU A 61 -14.92 2.67 -4.86
C LEU A 61 -16.17 2.82 -3.99
N LEU A 62 -16.16 3.80 -3.07
CA LEU A 62 -17.29 4.04 -2.18
C LEU A 62 -18.44 4.75 -2.89
N TYR A 63 -18.16 5.58 -3.90
CA TYR A 63 -19.15 6.17 -4.77
C TYR A 63 -19.91 5.09 -5.55
N ASP A 64 -19.18 4.17 -6.19
CA ASP A 64 -19.76 3.06 -6.96
C ASP A 64 -20.54 2.08 -6.07
N ALA A 65 -20.07 1.83 -4.84
CA ALA A 65 -20.81 1.04 -3.88
C ALA A 65 -22.08 1.72 -3.36
N GLY A 66 -22.13 3.07 -3.39
CA GLY A 66 -23.28 3.87 -2.94
C GLY A 66 -23.75 3.52 -1.53
N ARG A 67 -25.01 3.07 -1.42
CA ARG A 67 -25.67 2.65 -0.16
C ARG A 67 -25.81 1.12 -0.02
N ALA A 68 -25.08 0.35 -0.82
CA ALA A 68 -25.13 -1.10 -0.76
C ALA A 68 -24.73 -1.62 0.63
N LYS A 69 -25.44 -2.64 1.11
CA LYS A 69 -25.16 -3.31 2.37
C LYS A 69 -24.05 -4.34 2.20
N ALA A 70 -23.38 -4.70 3.28
CA ALA A 70 -22.38 -5.76 3.26
C ALA A 70 -22.98 -7.06 2.70
N GLY A 71 -22.28 -7.69 1.75
CA GLY A 71 -22.72 -8.92 1.08
C GLY A 71 -23.52 -8.72 -0.20
N ASP A 72 -23.97 -7.49 -0.48
CA ASP A 72 -24.61 -7.14 -1.76
C ASP A 72 -23.68 -7.43 -2.94
N GLU A 73 -24.27 -7.74 -4.09
CA GLU A 73 -23.52 -8.13 -5.30
C GLU A 73 -22.54 -7.05 -5.76
N VAL A 74 -22.84 -5.76 -5.52
CA VAL A 74 -21.95 -4.66 -5.90
C VAL A 74 -20.57 -4.79 -5.25
N TRP A 75 -20.51 -5.20 -3.97
CA TRP A 75 -19.25 -5.38 -3.25
C TRP A 75 -18.44 -6.52 -3.83
N LYS A 76 -19.10 -7.58 -4.33
CA LYS A 76 -18.42 -8.71 -4.98
C LYS A 76 -17.83 -8.29 -6.33
N LYS A 77 -18.54 -7.47 -7.10
CA LYS A 77 -18.05 -6.92 -8.38
C LYS A 77 -16.85 -6.01 -8.18
N LEU A 78 -16.97 -5.03 -7.29
CA LEU A 78 -15.87 -4.12 -6.95
C LEU A 78 -14.66 -4.87 -6.40
N ALA A 79 -14.87 -5.87 -5.53
CA ALA A 79 -13.77 -6.69 -5.03
C ALA A 79 -13.05 -7.46 -6.16
N ALA A 80 -13.79 -7.97 -7.14
CA ALA A 80 -13.21 -8.66 -8.29
C ALA A 80 -12.42 -7.71 -9.19
N GLU A 81 -12.93 -6.50 -9.42
CA GLU A 81 -12.25 -5.46 -10.21
C GLU A 81 -10.93 -5.02 -9.56
N VAL A 82 -10.97 -4.69 -8.26
CA VAL A 82 -9.76 -4.34 -7.50
C VAL A 82 -8.77 -5.51 -7.50
N MET A 83 -9.24 -6.74 -7.26
CA MET A 83 -8.35 -7.91 -7.26
C MET A 83 -7.75 -8.22 -8.62
N ALA A 84 -8.43 -7.89 -9.73
CA ALA A 84 -7.87 -8.05 -11.07
C ALA A 84 -6.64 -7.16 -11.27
N ASN A 85 -6.68 -5.92 -10.77
CA ASN A 85 -5.51 -5.02 -10.77
C ASN A 85 -4.39 -5.55 -9.87
N VAL A 86 -4.74 -5.96 -8.64
CA VAL A 86 -3.77 -6.57 -7.71
C VAL A 86 -3.07 -7.78 -8.35
N LEU A 87 -3.81 -8.61 -9.09
CA LEU A 87 -3.24 -9.74 -9.83
C LEU A 87 -2.29 -9.33 -10.95
N ALA A 88 -2.69 -8.34 -11.76
CA ALA A 88 -1.87 -7.82 -12.84
C ALA A 88 -0.53 -7.26 -12.33
N GLN A 89 -0.52 -6.72 -11.11
CA GLN A 89 0.66 -6.19 -10.43
C GLN A 89 1.36 -7.22 -9.53
N HIS A 90 1.17 -8.51 -9.79
CA HIS A 90 1.79 -9.60 -9.03
C HIS A 90 1.57 -9.49 -7.51
N TYR A 91 0.36 -9.12 -7.11
CA TYR A 91 -0.08 -8.89 -5.74
C TYR A 91 0.64 -7.77 -5.00
N PHE A 92 1.40 -6.94 -5.73
CA PHE A 92 2.30 -5.95 -5.15
C PHE A 92 3.27 -6.55 -4.12
N THR A 93 3.46 -7.87 -4.12
CA THR A 93 4.13 -8.56 -3.00
C THR A 93 5.24 -9.44 -3.53
N GLU A 94 6.43 -9.28 -2.97
CA GLU A 94 7.54 -10.21 -3.17
C GLU A 94 7.73 -11.07 -1.93
N PHE A 95 7.96 -12.38 -2.12
CA PHE A 95 8.23 -13.32 -1.03
C PHE A 95 9.47 -14.14 -1.35
N TRP A 96 10.32 -14.31 -0.35
CA TRP A 96 11.61 -14.95 -0.51
C TRP A 96 11.87 -15.96 0.61
N HIS A 97 12.41 -17.12 0.23
CA HIS A 97 12.99 -18.10 1.11
C HIS A 97 14.51 -18.02 0.93
N ASN A 98 15.20 -17.43 1.90
CA ASN A 98 16.58 -16.99 1.73
C ASN A 98 16.71 -16.13 0.45
N ASP A 99 17.50 -16.58 -0.54
CA ASP A 99 17.72 -15.87 -1.82
C ASP A 99 16.83 -16.36 -2.96
N GLN A 100 15.89 -17.28 -2.69
CA GLN A 100 15.00 -17.83 -3.70
C GLN A 100 13.60 -17.22 -3.62
N LYS A 101 13.12 -16.65 -4.74
CA LYS A 101 11.77 -16.10 -4.83
C LYS A 101 10.73 -17.22 -4.74
N VAL A 102 9.85 -17.12 -3.76
CA VAL A 102 8.70 -18.02 -3.60
C VAL A 102 7.55 -17.47 -4.44
N LYS A 103 6.95 -18.34 -5.24
CA LYS A 103 5.81 -17.96 -6.09
C LYS A 103 4.51 -18.07 -5.31
N PHE A 104 3.58 -17.17 -5.62
CA PHE A 104 2.18 -17.28 -5.21
C PHE A 104 1.37 -18.10 -6.22
N SER A 105 0.22 -18.63 -5.78
CA SER A 105 -0.73 -19.25 -6.69
C SER A 105 -1.26 -18.22 -7.70
N ALA A 106 -1.68 -18.70 -8.87
CA ALA A 106 -2.24 -17.86 -9.93
C ALA A 106 -3.63 -17.31 -9.61
N ARG A 107 -4.30 -17.83 -8.58
CA ARG A 107 -5.65 -17.38 -8.18
C ARG A 107 -5.65 -17.02 -6.70
N PRO A 108 -6.01 -15.78 -6.33
CA PRO A 108 -6.27 -15.43 -4.95
C PRO A 108 -7.57 -16.11 -4.54
N GLN A 109 -7.63 -16.49 -3.27
CA GLN A 109 -8.83 -17.09 -2.68
C GLN A 109 -9.39 -16.11 -1.65
N ASP A 110 -10.69 -16.24 -1.38
CA ASP A 110 -11.36 -15.59 -0.25
C ASP A 110 -11.09 -14.08 -0.15
N TYR A 111 -11.36 -13.36 -1.24
CA TYR A 111 -11.26 -11.91 -1.28
C TYR A 111 -12.62 -11.22 -1.09
N GLN A 112 -12.58 -10.06 -0.45
CA GLN A 112 -13.75 -9.24 -0.14
C GLN A 112 -13.35 -7.77 -0.12
N LEU A 113 -14.23 -6.92 -0.65
CA LEU A 113 -14.18 -5.47 -0.44
C LEU A 113 -15.30 -5.08 0.53
N SER A 114 -15.00 -4.15 1.42
CA SER A 114 -15.93 -3.65 2.42
C SER A 114 -15.68 -2.17 2.71
N ARG A 115 -16.59 -1.56 3.48
CA ARG A 115 -16.48 -0.18 3.94
C ARG A 115 -16.26 -0.15 5.44
N GLU A 116 -15.25 0.61 5.87
CA GLU A 116 -15.07 1.03 7.26
C GLU A 116 -15.08 2.57 7.26
N GLU A 117 -16.19 3.16 7.73
CA GLU A 117 -16.42 4.61 7.67
C GLU A 117 -16.27 5.16 6.24
N HIS A 118 -15.23 5.97 6.00
CA HIS A 118 -14.90 6.59 4.72
C HIS A 118 -13.78 5.85 3.96
N LYS A 119 -13.43 4.64 4.40
CA LYS A 119 -12.34 3.85 3.83
C LYS A 119 -12.84 2.55 3.20
N ALA A 120 -12.29 2.22 2.03
CA ALA A 120 -12.44 0.95 1.38
C ALA A 120 -11.41 -0.04 1.97
N VAL A 121 -11.89 -1.23 2.32
CA VAL A 121 -11.08 -2.27 2.96
C VAL A 121 -11.13 -3.53 2.11
N LEU A 122 -10.00 -3.86 1.50
CA LEU A 122 -9.80 -5.07 0.74
C LEU A 122 -9.16 -6.12 1.65
N SER A 123 -9.83 -7.26 1.83
CA SER A 123 -9.29 -8.41 2.55
C SER A 123 -9.17 -9.59 1.60
N PHE A 124 -8.06 -10.32 1.62
CA PHE A 124 -7.85 -11.48 0.75
C PHE A 124 -6.84 -12.46 1.32
N VAL A 125 -6.86 -13.69 0.84
CA VAL A 125 -5.79 -14.67 1.09
C VAL A 125 -4.92 -14.78 -0.15
N LEU A 126 -3.62 -14.60 0.06
CA LEU A 126 -2.57 -14.76 -0.92
C LEU A 126 -1.86 -16.11 -0.70
N PRO A 127 -2.31 -17.19 -1.36
CA PRO A 127 -1.72 -18.52 -1.17
C PRO A 127 -0.35 -18.63 -1.85
N LEU A 128 0.59 -19.27 -1.18
CA LEU A 128 1.85 -19.71 -1.79
C LEU A 128 1.56 -20.82 -2.82
N ALA A 129 2.27 -20.82 -3.94
CA ALA A 129 2.13 -21.85 -4.97
C ALA A 129 2.52 -23.24 -4.44
N LYS A 130 3.44 -23.28 -3.46
CA LYS A 130 3.86 -24.48 -2.75
C LYS A 130 3.98 -24.16 -1.26
N PRO A 131 3.41 -24.98 -0.35
CA PRO A 131 3.65 -24.84 1.08
C PRO A 131 5.14 -24.85 1.40
N GLN A 132 5.56 -23.98 2.33
CA GLN A 132 6.95 -23.82 2.74
C GLN A 132 7.16 -24.38 4.15
N PRO A 133 8.23 -25.15 4.42
CA PRO A 133 8.49 -25.69 5.75
C PRO A 133 8.86 -24.56 6.74
N LEU A 134 8.46 -24.64 8.01
CA LEU A 134 8.80 -23.59 8.97
C LEU A 134 10.07 -23.89 9.78
N ALA A 135 10.28 -25.13 10.22
CA ALA A 135 11.36 -25.46 11.17
C ALA A 135 12.77 -25.12 10.63
N GLY A 136 13.53 -24.35 11.40
CA GLY A 136 14.87 -23.89 11.04
C GLY A 136 14.94 -22.98 9.80
N GLN A 137 13.81 -22.44 9.32
CA GLN A 137 13.76 -21.64 8.11
C GLN A 137 13.64 -20.14 8.40
N SER A 138 14.05 -19.34 7.42
CA SER A 138 13.84 -17.89 7.41
C SER A 138 13.26 -17.42 6.07
N TYR A 139 12.34 -16.47 6.16
CA TYR A 139 11.63 -15.90 5.03
C TYR A 139 11.61 -14.39 5.15
N ARG A 140 11.48 -13.72 4.00
CA ARG A 140 11.26 -12.28 3.94
C ARG A 140 10.23 -11.93 2.89
N PHE A 141 9.43 -10.92 3.15
CA PHE A 141 8.48 -10.40 2.18
C PHE A 141 8.23 -8.91 2.34
N SER A 142 7.85 -8.29 1.24
CA SER A 142 7.52 -6.87 1.16
C SER A 142 6.31 -6.70 0.26
N THR A 143 5.43 -5.78 0.61
CA THR A 143 4.29 -5.37 -0.20
C THR A 143 4.48 -3.90 -0.57
N PHE A 144 4.53 -3.58 -1.86
CA PHE A 144 4.82 -2.24 -2.38
C PHE A 144 4.35 -2.06 -3.81
N ASP A 145 4.02 -0.82 -4.16
CA ASP A 145 3.85 -0.38 -5.55
C ASP A 145 5.21 -0.12 -6.21
N PRO A 146 5.58 -0.80 -7.32
CA PRO A 146 6.88 -0.61 -7.96
C PRO A 146 7.18 0.84 -8.37
N GLY A 147 6.15 1.59 -8.76
CA GLY A 147 6.26 2.97 -9.22
C GLY A 147 6.35 4.02 -8.10
N TYR A 148 6.17 3.63 -6.83
CA TYR A 148 6.06 4.54 -5.68
C TYR A 148 4.92 5.58 -5.79
N TYR A 149 3.88 5.24 -6.55
CA TYR A 149 2.65 6.03 -6.63
C TYR A 149 1.78 5.80 -5.40
N VAL A 150 1.76 4.55 -4.91
CA VAL A 150 1.03 4.13 -3.71
C VAL A 150 2.02 3.79 -2.60
N ASP A 151 1.87 4.42 -1.43
CA ASP A 151 2.57 4.00 -0.22
C ASP A 151 1.80 2.88 0.46
N MET A 152 2.46 1.74 0.60
CA MET A 152 1.90 0.54 1.19
C MET A 152 2.69 0.21 2.44
N PHE A 153 2.10 0.46 3.61
CA PHE A 153 2.83 0.43 4.87
C PHE A 153 2.04 -0.23 6.00
N TYR A 154 2.76 -0.88 6.90
CA TYR A 154 2.31 -1.24 8.23
C TYR A 154 2.46 -0.03 9.15
N GLU A 155 1.37 0.35 9.81
CA GLU A 155 1.36 1.45 10.79
C GLU A 155 2.21 1.06 12.02
N ASN A 156 2.08 -0.20 12.44
CA ASN A 156 2.81 -0.77 13.57
C ASN A 156 3.42 -2.13 13.20
N ASP A 157 4.55 -2.48 13.80
CA ASP A 157 5.15 -3.82 13.64
C ASP A 157 4.17 -4.95 14.01
N THR A 158 3.25 -4.68 14.94
CA THR A 158 2.21 -5.62 15.39
C THR A 158 1.10 -5.88 14.37
N ASP A 159 1.05 -5.10 13.29
CA ASP A 159 0.11 -5.34 12.18
C ASP A 159 0.53 -6.55 11.33
N VAL A 160 1.73 -7.10 11.59
CA VAL A 160 2.12 -8.42 11.12
C VAL A 160 2.03 -9.43 12.26
N THR A 161 1.24 -10.48 12.07
CA THR A 161 0.93 -11.44 13.15
C THR A 161 1.16 -12.89 12.76
N LEU A 162 1.56 -13.66 13.78
CA LEU A 162 1.69 -15.12 13.73
C LEU A 162 0.50 -15.79 14.42
N PRO A 163 0.00 -16.93 13.90
CA PRO A 163 -0.89 -17.80 14.65
C PRO A 163 -0.28 -18.16 16.01
N LYS A 164 -1.11 -18.22 17.07
CA LYS A 164 -0.65 -18.48 18.45
C LYS A 164 0.24 -19.72 18.58
N SER A 165 -0.03 -20.76 17.78
CA SER A 165 0.75 -22.00 17.77
C SER A 165 2.21 -21.83 17.33
N LEU A 166 2.55 -20.76 16.59
CA LEU A 166 3.91 -20.51 16.12
C LEU A 166 4.70 -19.56 17.00
N GLN A 167 4.06 -18.76 17.86
CA GLN A 167 4.70 -17.67 18.60
C GLN A 167 5.82 -18.14 19.56
N GLN A 168 5.84 -19.43 19.93
CA GLN A 168 6.90 -20.00 20.79
C GLN A 168 8.17 -20.39 20.02
N ARG A 169 8.11 -20.59 18.71
CA ARG A 169 9.23 -21.07 17.88
C ARG A 169 9.55 -20.18 16.68
N CYS A 170 8.67 -19.25 16.34
CA CYS A 170 8.85 -18.31 15.25
C CYS A 170 8.75 -16.87 15.76
N ARG A 171 9.52 -16.00 15.14
CA ARG A 171 9.48 -14.55 15.36
C ARG A 171 9.22 -13.85 14.04
N VAL A 172 8.46 -12.76 14.11
CA VAL A 172 8.24 -11.86 12.99
C VAL A 172 8.75 -10.47 13.38
N ALA A 173 9.37 -9.77 12.44
CA ALA A 173 9.80 -8.39 12.62
C ALA A 173 9.53 -7.61 11.33
N VAL A 174 9.17 -6.35 11.47
CA VAL A 174 9.00 -5.40 10.37
C VAL A 174 10.17 -4.42 10.41
N LYS A 175 10.77 -4.15 9.26
CA LYS A 175 11.86 -3.17 9.13
C LYS A 175 11.45 -2.12 8.11
N THR A 176 11.32 -0.88 8.57
CA THR A 176 11.16 0.28 7.68
C THR A 176 12.52 0.66 7.08
N PRO A 177 12.62 0.79 5.74
CA PRO A 177 13.85 1.19 5.10
C PRO A 177 14.15 2.67 5.35
N GLN A 178 15.41 3.04 5.16
CA GLN A 178 15.85 4.42 5.12
C GLN A 178 16.51 4.65 3.75
N PRO A 179 15.73 5.10 2.75
CA PRO A 179 16.27 5.44 1.44
C PRO A 179 17.36 6.51 1.58
N GLY A 180 18.41 6.42 0.75
CA GLY A 180 19.46 7.43 0.72
C GLY A 180 18.99 8.75 0.10
N ASP A 181 19.74 9.83 0.36
CA ASP A 181 19.41 11.20 -0.09
C ASP A 181 19.14 11.31 -1.59
N GLU A 182 19.88 10.56 -2.42
CA GLU A 182 19.68 10.54 -3.88
C GLU A 182 18.32 9.95 -4.27
N VAL A 183 17.90 8.87 -3.61
CA VAL A 183 16.59 8.24 -3.85
C VAL A 183 15.46 9.17 -3.40
N LEU A 184 15.64 9.85 -2.27
CA LEU A 184 14.69 10.85 -1.78
C LEU A 184 14.57 12.03 -2.74
N ALA A 185 15.69 12.57 -3.21
CA ALA A 185 15.73 13.67 -4.17
C ALA A 185 15.11 13.28 -5.51
N PHE A 186 15.39 12.06 -5.99
CA PHE A 186 14.77 11.54 -7.21
C PHE A 186 13.27 11.39 -7.06
N ALA A 187 12.81 10.78 -5.97
CA ALA A 187 11.39 10.64 -5.69
C ALA A 187 10.73 12.03 -5.79
N GLN A 188 11.22 13.01 -5.02
CA GLN A 188 10.73 14.42 -5.03
C GLN A 188 10.73 15.11 -6.40
N SER A 189 11.48 14.59 -7.37
CA SER A 189 11.54 15.12 -8.73
C SER A 189 10.46 14.56 -9.65
N LEU A 190 9.75 13.50 -9.27
CA LEU A 190 8.76 12.83 -10.12
C LEU A 190 7.57 13.71 -10.50
N ASP A 191 7.26 14.72 -9.69
CA ASP A 191 6.25 15.72 -10.06
C ASP A 191 6.69 16.58 -11.27
N LYS A 192 7.98 16.56 -11.62
CA LYS A 192 8.57 17.26 -12.78
C LYS A 192 8.87 16.32 -13.94
N ALA A 193 9.03 15.03 -13.66
CA ALA A 193 9.34 13.98 -14.61
C ALA A 193 8.41 12.81 -14.30
N ASP A 194 7.31 12.72 -15.05
CA ASP A 194 6.29 11.67 -14.87
C ASP A 194 6.91 10.28 -14.67
N ALA A 195 6.19 9.40 -13.97
CA ALA A 195 6.44 7.98 -13.64
C ALA A 195 7.90 7.46 -13.78
N PRO A 196 8.51 6.94 -12.70
CA PRO A 196 9.86 6.42 -12.78
C PRO A 196 9.97 5.28 -13.80
N PRO A 197 11.15 5.06 -14.40
CA PRO A 197 11.39 3.88 -15.22
C PRO A 197 11.02 2.59 -14.48
N GLU A 198 10.27 1.68 -15.11
CA GLU A 198 9.76 0.46 -14.46
C GLU A 198 10.87 -0.41 -13.87
N ASP A 199 12.06 -0.44 -14.49
CA ASP A 199 13.21 -1.21 -14.04
C ASP A 199 13.82 -0.67 -12.74
N MET A 200 13.59 0.61 -12.41
CA MET A 200 14.09 1.25 -11.20
C MET A 200 13.46 0.67 -9.92
N ASN A 201 12.24 0.12 -10.00
CA ASN A 201 11.48 -0.39 -8.84
C ASN A 201 11.54 0.57 -7.64
N LEU A 202 11.27 1.85 -7.88
CA LEU A 202 11.47 2.90 -6.89
C LEU A 202 10.78 2.58 -5.56
N GLY A 203 9.53 2.10 -5.60
CA GLY A 203 8.78 1.81 -4.38
C GLY A 203 9.41 0.72 -3.52
N LYS A 204 10.22 -0.18 -4.10
CA LYS A 204 10.99 -1.17 -3.34
C LYS A 204 12.00 -0.52 -2.39
N GLN A 205 12.52 0.66 -2.73
CA GLN A 205 13.46 1.40 -1.87
C GLN A 205 12.78 1.94 -0.61
N PHE A 206 11.46 2.14 -0.66
CA PHE A 206 10.62 2.66 0.42
C PHE A 206 9.83 1.57 1.14
N ALA A 207 9.76 0.36 0.57
CA ALA A 207 8.99 -0.76 1.08
C ALA A 207 9.52 -1.29 2.42
N GLN A 208 8.63 -1.44 3.40
CA GLN A 208 8.93 -2.20 4.60
C GLN A 208 9.23 -3.67 4.26
N GLU A 209 10.24 -4.23 4.93
CA GLU A 209 10.58 -5.66 4.83
C GLU A 209 10.13 -6.38 6.10
N VAL A 210 9.29 -7.40 5.91
CA VAL A 210 8.91 -8.32 6.97
C VAL A 210 9.86 -9.50 6.95
N THR A 211 10.41 -9.87 8.10
CA THR A 211 11.23 -11.07 8.29
C THR A 211 10.50 -12.05 9.20
N LEU A 212 10.50 -13.33 8.79
CA LEU A 212 10.02 -14.46 9.57
C LEU A 212 11.20 -15.39 9.83
N SER A 213 11.49 -15.68 11.09
CA SER A 213 12.53 -16.65 11.46
C SER A 213 11.95 -17.67 12.43
N CYS A 214 12.12 -18.94 12.12
CA CYS A 214 11.64 -20.06 12.92
C CYS A 214 12.79 -20.97 13.34
N GLN A 215 12.77 -21.41 14.60
CA GLN A 215 13.73 -22.35 15.19
C GLN A 215 13.20 -23.78 15.08
#